data_AF-A0A947WF71-F1
#
_entry.id   AF-A0A947WF71-F1
#
_cell.length_a   1.000
_cell.length_b   1.000
_cell.length_c   1.000
_cell.angle_alpha   90.00
_cell.angle_beta   90.00
_cell.angle_gamma   90.00
#
_symmetry.space_group_name_H-M   'P 1'
#
loop_
_entity.id
_entity.type
_entity.pdbx_description
1 polymer ?
#
loop_
_entity_poly.entity_id
_entity_poly.type
_entity_poly.pdbx_seq_one_letter_code
_entity_poly.pdbx_strand_id
1 'polypeptide(L)'
;MLTWLSASRRPLILGGLAVLALLLQGVLERTRTPVKQRDYELKMAAAEKAYAAYLAVRRDRQMDNATVELESDPAGTGLIGPEESKITNSPGDLVAKQTCLNPNWAAVIVDMFRHAGLKAGDSVVIAVTGSFPGLNIAVYAAVEAMELLPVVITSVSASHWGASDPLFTWLDMEKLFIKEGVFDVRSAAATLGASDDMGRGLTPTGCQMV
;
A
#
# COMPACT_ATOMS: atom_id res chain seq x y z
N MET A 1 26.28 -62.36 -6.94
CA MET A 1 27.22 -62.16 -5.80
C MET A 1 27.68 -60.71 -5.61
N LEU A 2 27.64 -59.83 -6.63
CA LEU A 2 27.93 -58.38 -6.46
C LEU A 2 26.85 -57.58 -5.70
N THR A 3 25.62 -58.07 -5.62
CA THR A 3 24.49 -57.36 -4.99
C THR A 3 24.52 -57.37 -3.45
N TRP A 4 25.23 -58.33 -2.84
CA TRP A 4 25.24 -58.53 -1.39
C TRP A 4 26.26 -57.64 -0.65
N LEU A 5 27.42 -57.38 -1.27
CA LEU A 5 28.44 -56.46 -0.76
C LEU A 5 27.98 -54.98 -0.78
N SER A 6 27.08 -54.63 -1.70
CA SER A 6 26.40 -53.33 -1.71
C SER A 6 25.52 -53.14 -0.47
N ALA A 7 24.83 -54.20 0.00
CA ALA A 7 23.83 -54.08 1.06
C ALA A 7 24.41 -53.68 2.43
N SER A 8 25.60 -54.17 2.77
CA SER A 8 26.30 -53.87 4.03
C SER A 8 26.87 -52.45 4.11
N ARG A 9 27.25 -51.85 2.96
CA ARG A 9 27.84 -50.51 2.90
C ARG A 9 26.81 -49.39 2.71
N ARG A 10 25.58 -49.72 2.29
CA ARG A 10 24.46 -48.77 2.13
C ARG A 10 24.25 -47.85 3.33
N PRO A 11 24.13 -48.32 4.59
CA PRO A 11 23.87 -47.43 5.72
C PRO A 11 25.04 -46.46 5.99
N LEU A 12 26.28 -46.89 5.77
CA LEU A 12 27.46 -46.02 5.90
C LEU A 12 27.52 -44.96 4.80
N ILE A 13 27.21 -45.35 3.56
CA ILE A 13 27.15 -44.41 2.43
C ILE A 13 26.03 -43.39 2.66
N LEU A 14 24.85 -43.83 3.09
CA LEU A 14 23.72 -42.94 3.39
C LEU A 14 24.04 -42.01 4.57
N GLY A 15 24.68 -42.51 5.62
CA GLY A 15 25.14 -41.68 6.75
C GLY A 15 26.16 -40.64 6.32
N GLY A 16 27.14 -41.03 5.49
CA GLY A 16 28.13 -40.11 4.94
C GLY A 16 27.51 -39.02 4.06
N LEU A 17 26.55 -39.39 3.20
CA LEU A 17 25.80 -38.43 2.38
C LEU A 17 24.94 -37.48 3.23
N ALA A 18 24.31 -37.96 4.29
CA ALA A 18 23.53 -37.12 5.21
C ALA A 18 24.42 -36.10 5.93
N VAL A 19 25.58 -36.51 6.43
CA VAL A 19 26.56 -35.61 7.05
C VAL A 19 27.07 -34.58 6.04
N LEU A 20 27.41 -35.02 4.82
CA LEU A 20 27.84 -34.12 3.75
C LEU A 20 26.75 -33.10 3.39
N ALA A 21 25.49 -33.52 3.29
CA ALA A 21 24.36 -32.63 3.02
C ALA A 21 24.18 -31.57 4.11
N LEU A 22 24.27 -31.96 5.39
CA LEU A 22 24.21 -31.02 6.52
C LEU A 22 25.39 -30.05 6.53
N LEU A 23 26.60 -30.52 6.20
CA LEU A 23 27.79 -29.67 6.09
C LEU A 23 27.62 -28.64 4.95
N LEU A 24 27.17 -29.08 3.77
CA LEU A 24 26.90 -28.19 2.64
C LEU A 24 25.79 -27.17 2.96
N GLN A 25 24.73 -27.59 3.65
CA GLN A 25 23.68 -26.69 4.12
C GLN A 25 24.22 -25.64 5.11
N GLY A 26 25.04 -26.06 6.08
CA GLY A 26 25.65 -25.15 7.04
C GLY A 26 26.61 -24.15 6.38
N VAL A 27 27.37 -24.59 5.37
CA VAL A 27 28.20 -23.69 4.56
C VAL A 27 27.33 -22.71 3.78
N LEU A 28 26.25 -23.16 3.15
CA LEU A 28 25.32 -22.31 2.41
C LEU A 28 24.69 -21.24 3.30
N GLU A 29 24.21 -21.61 4.49
CA GLU A 29 23.62 -20.64 5.43
C GLU A 29 24.64 -19.64 5.95
N ARG A 30 25.87 -20.08 6.23
CA ARG A 30 26.95 -19.21 6.70
C ARG A 30 27.50 -18.27 5.62
N THR A 31 27.38 -18.66 4.36
CA THR A 31 27.86 -17.87 3.20
C THR A 31 26.77 -16.99 2.58
N ARG A 32 25.51 -17.12 3.02
CA ARG A 32 24.43 -16.23 2.60
C ARG A 32 24.68 -14.80 3.07
N THR A 33 25.01 -13.93 2.13
CA THR A 33 24.98 -12.48 2.35
C THR A 33 23.65 -11.92 1.86
N PRO A 34 22.89 -11.18 2.68
CA PRO A 34 21.68 -10.51 2.20
C PRO A 34 22.08 -9.47 1.14
N VAL A 35 21.61 -9.67 -0.09
CA VAL A 35 21.80 -8.71 -1.18
C VAL A 35 20.60 -7.77 -1.17
N LYS A 36 20.86 -6.48 -0.93
CA LYS A 36 19.83 -5.45 -1.04
C LYS A 36 19.32 -5.39 -2.47
N GLN A 37 18.01 -5.32 -2.62
CA GLN A 37 17.40 -5.09 -3.93
C GLN A 37 17.75 -3.69 -4.44
N ARG A 38 17.60 -3.47 -5.75
CA ARG A 38 17.72 -2.14 -6.34
C ARG A 38 16.74 -1.18 -5.66
N ASP A 39 17.21 0.04 -5.37
CA ASP A 39 16.46 1.10 -4.70
C ASP A 39 15.93 0.71 -3.30
N TYR A 40 16.59 -0.23 -2.61
CA TYR A 40 16.14 -0.74 -1.31
C TYR A 40 15.82 0.36 -0.29
N GLU A 41 16.74 1.33 -0.12
CA GLU A 41 16.54 2.42 0.86
C GLU A 41 15.33 3.29 0.51
N LEU A 42 15.13 3.61 -0.78
CA LEU A 42 13.99 4.40 -1.24
C LEU A 42 12.68 3.64 -1.05
N LYS A 43 12.67 2.34 -1.37
CA LYS A 43 11.53 1.45 -1.16
C LYS A 43 11.15 1.36 0.31
N MET A 44 12.14 1.23 1.19
CA MET A 44 11.92 1.20 2.64
C MET A 44 11.37 2.54 3.14
N ALA A 45 12.01 3.65 2.78
CA ALA A 45 11.58 4.99 3.18
C ALA A 45 10.14 5.29 2.73
N ALA A 46 9.77 4.90 1.51
CA ALA A 46 8.41 5.05 1.00
C ALA A 46 7.40 4.19 1.79
N ALA A 47 7.74 2.93 2.09
CA ALA A 47 6.87 2.04 2.87
C ALA A 47 6.69 2.53 4.32
N GLU A 48 7.76 2.99 4.97
CA GLU A 48 7.71 3.54 6.33
C GLU A 48 6.86 4.83 6.37
N LYS A 49 7.00 5.71 5.38
CA LYS A 49 6.20 6.93 5.28
C LYS A 49 4.71 6.62 5.02
N ALA A 50 4.41 5.65 4.15
CA ALA A 50 3.03 5.18 3.95
C ALA A 50 2.44 4.59 5.25
N TYR A 51 3.23 3.83 6.00
CA TYR A 51 2.80 3.30 7.29
C TYR A 51 2.56 4.40 8.33
N ALA A 52 3.39 5.44 8.37
CA ALA A 52 3.17 6.60 9.23
C ALA A 52 1.83 7.31 8.92
N ALA A 53 1.45 7.40 7.64
CA ALA A 53 0.14 7.92 7.24
C ALA A 53 -1.02 7.04 7.75
N TYR A 54 -0.87 5.71 7.71
CA TYR A 54 -1.88 4.79 8.25
C TYR A 54 -2.06 5.01 9.75
N LEU A 55 -0.96 5.20 10.48
CA LEU A 55 -1.00 5.51 11.92
C LEU A 55 -1.64 6.87 12.20
N ALA A 56 -1.46 7.87 11.33
CA ALA A 56 -2.12 9.17 11.47
C ALA A 56 -3.66 9.03 11.33
N VAL A 57 -4.13 8.32 10.31
CA VAL A 57 -5.58 8.05 10.13
C VAL A 57 -6.14 7.24 11.30
N ARG A 58 -5.44 6.19 11.72
CA ARG A 58 -5.85 5.34 12.83
C ARG A 58 -6.04 6.15 14.12
N ARG A 59 -5.10 7.06 14.44
CA ARG A 59 -5.17 7.96 15.61
C ARG A 59 -6.33 8.95 15.49
N ASP A 60 -6.47 9.60 14.33
CA ASP A 60 -7.53 10.60 14.09
C ASP A 60 -8.93 9.98 14.22
N ARG A 61 -9.10 8.78 13.67
CA ARG A 61 -10.35 7.99 13.79
C ARG A 61 -10.51 7.28 15.15
N GLN A 62 -9.62 7.53 16.12
CA GLN A 62 -9.66 6.98 17.48
C GLN A 62 -9.73 5.45 17.54
N MET A 63 -9.12 4.77 16.56
CA MET A 63 -9.21 3.32 16.41
C MET A 63 -8.44 2.54 17.48
N ASP A 64 -7.53 3.18 18.22
CA ASP A 64 -6.73 2.53 19.26
C ASP A 64 -7.55 2.05 20.46
N ASN A 65 -8.70 2.67 20.71
CA ASN A 65 -9.65 2.27 21.75
C ASN A 65 -10.97 1.73 21.17
N ALA A 66 -11.07 1.63 19.85
CA ALA A 66 -12.27 1.13 19.18
C ALA A 66 -12.25 -0.39 19.06
N THR A 67 -13.43 -1.00 19.01
CA THR A 67 -13.55 -2.39 18.56
C THR A 67 -13.15 -2.45 17.10
N VAL A 68 -12.07 -3.19 16.79
CA VAL A 68 -11.64 -3.38 15.40
C VAL A 68 -12.74 -4.10 14.63
N GLU A 69 -13.17 -3.52 13.52
CA GLU A 69 -14.14 -4.15 12.62
C GLU A 69 -13.43 -5.24 11.81
N LEU A 70 -13.43 -6.45 12.35
CA LEU A 70 -12.63 -7.58 11.83
C LEU A 70 -13.03 -8.04 10.42
N GLU A 71 -14.25 -7.72 9.97
CA GLU A 71 -14.76 -8.13 8.66
C GLU A 71 -14.31 -7.19 7.55
N SER A 72 -14.49 -5.88 7.74
CA SER A 72 -14.19 -4.86 6.73
C SER A 72 -12.73 -4.40 6.78
N ASP A 73 -12.18 -4.15 7.97
CA ASP A 73 -10.83 -3.61 8.19
C ASP A 73 -10.08 -4.39 9.28
N PRO A 74 -9.67 -5.65 9.01
CA PRO A 74 -9.02 -6.51 9.99
C PRO A 74 -7.69 -5.94 10.52
N ALA A 75 -7.04 -5.04 9.77
CA ALA A 75 -5.83 -4.37 10.20
C ALA A 75 -6.09 -3.12 11.06
N GLY A 76 -7.35 -2.70 11.19
CA GLY A 76 -7.74 -1.51 11.95
C GLY A 76 -7.03 -0.26 11.46
N THR A 77 -6.97 -0.09 10.14
CA THR A 77 -6.30 1.06 9.50
C THR A 77 -7.11 2.34 9.60
N GLY A 78 -8.44 2.23 9.67
CA GLY A 78 -9.35 3.36 9.54
C GLY A 78 -9.49 3.87 8.11
N LEU A 79 -8.96 3.16 7.10
CA LEU A 79 -8.99 3.57 5.69
C LEU A 79 -10.12 2.94 4.88
N ILE A 80 -10.78 1.90 5.43
CA ILE A 80 -12.02 1.38 4.87
C ILE A 80 -13.17 2.31 5.29
N GLY A 81 -13.82 2.91 4.30
CA GLY A 81 -15.04 3.68 4.51
C GLY A 81 -16.29 2.80 4.47
N PRO A 82 -17.48 3.41 4.56
CA PRO A 82 -18.73 2.66 4.50
C PRO A 82 -18.92 2.00 3.13
N GLU A 83 -19.68 0.89 3.11
CA GLU A 83 -20.12 0.26 1.86
C GLU A 83 -20.90 1.25 1.00
N GLU A 84 -21.85 1.96 1.62
CA GLU A 84 -22.73 2.92 0.96
C GLU A 84 -22.82 4.24 1.73
N SER A 85 -22.89 5.34 0.99
CA SER A 85 -22.94 6.70 1.53
C SER A 85 -23.58 7.67 0.54
N LYS A 86 -23.76 8.93 0.94
CA LYS A 86 -24.25 9.99 0.04
C LYS A 86 -23.27 10.36 -1.07
N ILE A 87 -21.98 10.05 -0.90
CA ILE A 87 -20.91 10.36 -1.85
C ILE A 87 -20.32 9.09 -2.49
N THR A 88 -21.02 7.96 -2.34
CA THR A 88 -20.70 6.71 -3.03
C THR A 88 -21.22 6.78 -4.45
N ASN A 89 -20.35 6.56 -5.44
CA ASN A 89 -20.68 6.73 -6.86
C ASN A 89 -20.77 5.42 -7.66
N SER A 90 -20.23 4.32 -7.15
CA SER A 90 -20.22 3.04 -7.85
C SER A 90 -20.03 1.86 -6.87
N PRO A 91 -20.46 0.65 -7.27
CA PRO A 91 -20.07 -0.58 -6.60
C PRO A 91 -18.55 -0.73 -6.47
N GLY A 92 -18.11 -1.42 -5.43
CA GLY A 92 -16.70 -1.72 -5.17
C GLY A 92 -16.51 -3.09 -4.53
N ASP A 93 -15.32 -3.66 -4.72
CA ASP A 93 -14.93 -4.95 -4.14
C ASP A 93 -14.13 -4.74 -2.85
N LEU A 94 -14.64 -5.26 -1.72
CA LEU A 94 -14.03 -5.11 -0.41
C LEU A 94 -12.63 -5.73 -0.37
N VAL A 95 -12.44 -6.90 -0.98
CA VAL A 95 -11.15 -7.61 -1.00
C VAL A 95 -10.10 -6.79 -1.74
N ALA A 96 -10.45 -6.13 -2.84
CA ALA A 96 -9.58 -5.21 -3.55
C ALA A 96 -9.20 -4.02 -2.67
N LYS A 97 -10.13 -3.48 -1.87
CA LYS A 97 -9.81 -2.39 -0.92
C LYS A 97 -8.83 -2.86 0.14
N GLN A 98 -9.11 -3.99 0.79
CA GLN A 98 -8.24 -4.59 1.80
C GLN A 98 -6.84 -4.88 1.26
N THR A 99 -6.73 -5.38 0.03
CA THR A 99 -5.45 -5.68 -0.64
C THR A 99 -4.60 -4.42 -0.85
N CYS A 100 -5.24 -3.27 -1.07
CA CYS A 100 -4.57 -1.99 -1.21
C CYS A 100 -4.06 -1.43 0.13
N LEU A 101 -4.55 -1.93 1.26
CA LEU A 101 -4.15 -1.48 2.60
C LEU A 101 -2.85 -2.14 3.10
N ASN A 102 -1.87 -2.24 2.20
CA ASN A 102 -0.51 -2.67 2.54
C ASN A 102 0.47 -1.53 2.25
N PRO A 103 1.17 -0.97 3.25
CA PRO A 103 2.10 0.15 3.03
C PRO A 103 3.24 -0.19 2.06
N ASN A 104 3.54 -1.48 1.86
CA ASN A 104 4.54 -1.92 0.89
C ASN A 104 4.14 -1.64 -0.57
N TRP A 105 2.89 -1.27 -0.85
CA TRP A 105 2.53 -0.72 -2.17
C TRP A 105 3.37 0.51 -2.51
N ALA A 106 3.79 1.31 -1.53
CA ALA A 106 4.67 2.46 -1.77
C ALA A 106 6.02 2.03 -2.38
N ALA A 107 6.60 0.92 -1.91
CA ALA A 107 7.81 0.34 -2.49
C ALA A 107 7.59 -0.16 -3.93
N VAL A 108 6.40 -0.70 -4.23
CA VAL A 108 6.02 -1.11 -5.58
C VAL A 108 5.91 0.11 -6.50
N ILE A 109 5.29 1.20 -6.04
CA ILE A 109 5.20 2.45 -6.82
C ILE A 109 6.58 3.06 -7.07
N VAL A 110 7.48 3.07 -6.08
CA VAL A 110 8.89 3.47 -6.27
C VAL A 110 9.54 2.64 -7.38
N ASP A 111 9.33 1.32 -7.37
CA ASP A 111 9.86 0.45 -8.42
C ASP A 111 9.27 0.78 -9.80
N MET A 112 7.97 1.04 -9.88
CA MET A 112 7.30 1.43 -11.13
C MET A 112 7.81 2.78 -11.66
N PHE A 113 7.98 3.78 -10.80
CA PHE A 113 8.56 5.08 -11.17
C PHE A 113 10.00 4.93 -11.65
N ARG A 114 10.81 4.10 -10.99
CA ARG A 114 12.17 3.78 -11.44
C ARG A 114 12.18 3.09 -12.80
N HIS A 115 11.27 2.15 -13.06
CA HIS A 115 11.12 1.53 -14.37
C HIS A 115 10.67 2.51 -15.46
N ALA A 116 9.85 3.49 -15.10
CA ALA A 116 9.46 4.60 -15.98
C ALA A 116 10.55 5.67 -16.15
N GLY A 117 11.70 5.52 -15.46
CA GLY A 117 12.87 6.39 -15.62
C GLY A 117 12.87 7.66 -14.78
N LEU A 118 11.93 7.80 -13.83
CA LEU A 118 11.78 8.99 -13.00
C LEU A 118 12.96 9.17 -12.04
N LYS A 119 13.35 10.44 -11.85
CA LYS A 119 14.44 10.89 -11.01
C LYS A 119 13.99 12.07 -10.14
N ALA A 120 14.76 12.31 -9.08
CA ALA A 120 14.54 13.46 -8.20
C ALA A 120 14.48 14.76 -9.02
N GLY A 121 13.50 15.61 -8.70
CA GLY A 121 13.22 16.87 -9.40
C GLY A 121 12.33 16.75 -10.64
N ASP A 122 11.97 15.54 -11.09
CA ASP A 122 11.04 15.39 -12.21
C ASP A 122 9.62 15.81 -11.80
N SER A 123 8.94 16.54 -12.70
CA SER A 123 7.54 16.93 -12.52
C SER A 123 6.60 15.81 -12.95
N VAL A 124 5.61 15.50 -12.10
CA VAL A 124 4.62 14.46 -12.35
C VAL A 124 3.20 14.99 -12.14
N VAL A 125 2.28 14.62 -13.03
CA VAL A 125 0.85 14.88 -12.84
C VAL A 125 0.19 13.60 -12.37
N ILE A 126 -0.55 13.68 -11.28
CA ILE A 126 -1.16 12.52 -10.63
C ILE A 126 -2.65 12.78 -10.52
N ALA A 127 -3.46 11.86 -11.04
CA ALA A 127 -4.89 11.82 -10.80
C ALA A 127 -5.19 10.73 -9.78
N VAL A 128 -5.85 11.09 -8.68
CA VAL A 128 -6.26 10.15 -7.64
C VAL A 128 -7.78 10.18 -7.47
N THR A 129 -8.32 9.11 -6.89
CA THR A 129 -9.74 8.99 -6.55
C THR A 129 -9.88 8.65 -5.08
N GLY A 130 -10.96 9.11 -4.45
CA GLY A 130 -11.35 8.69 -3.11
C GLY A 130 -11.55 7.17 -2.99
N SER A 131 -11.71 6.44 -4.10
CA SER A 131 -11.97 4.99 -4.09
C SER A 131 -10.85 4.14 -3.50
N PHE A 132 -9.59 4.57 -3.52
CA PHE A 132 -8.45 3.77 -3.05
C PHE A 132 -7.48 4.59 -2.18
N PRO A 133 -7.89 4.98 -0.97
CA PRO A 133 -7.08 5.85 -0.11
C PRO A 133 -5.72 5.23 0.25
N GLY A 134 -5.64 3.90 0.43
CA GLY A 134 -4.35 3.22 0.66
C GLY A 134 -3.35 3.34 -0.51
N LEU A 135 -3.83 3.29 -1.76
CA LEU A 135 -2.97 3.50 -2.93
C LEU A 135 -2.59 4.97 -3.11
N ASN A 136 -3.50 5.90 -2.79
CA ASN A 136 -3.17 7.32 -2.82
C ASN A 136 -2.02 7.64 -1.84
N ILE A 137 -2.09 7.09 -0.62
CA ILE A 137 -1.00 7.18 0.38
C ILE A 137 0.30 6.59 -0.18
N ALA A 138 0.23 5.40 -0.80
CA ALA A 138 1.41 4.75 -1.38
C ALA A 138 2.06 5.60 -2.49
N VAL A 139 1.26 6.25 -3.33
CA VAL A 139 1.75 7.17 -4.37
C VAL A 139 2.39 8.40 -3.75
N TYR A 140 1.76 9.04 -2.76
CA TYR A 140 2.31 10.24 -2.12
C TYR A 140 3.63 9.93 -1.41
N ALA A 141 3.71 8.79 -0.72
CA ALA A 141 4.95 8.35 -0.08
C ALA A 141 6.07 8.07 -1.09
N ALA A 142 5.76 7.45 -2.23
CA ALA A 142 6.74 7.21 -3.29
C ALA A 142 7.23 8.51 -3.93
N VAL A 143 6.31 9.46 -4.19
CA VAL A 143 6.61 10.80 -4.73
C VAL A 143 7.57 11.55 -3.83
N GLU A 144 7.31 11.61 -2.53
CA GLU A 144 8.19 12.31 -1.59
C GLU A 144 9.50 11.58 -1.37
N ALA A 145 9.49 10.25 -1.24
CA ALA A 145 10.72 9.47 -1.08
C ALA A 145 11.66 9.63 -2.28
N MET A 146 11.09 9.81 -3.48
CA MET A 146 11.85 10.02 -4.71
C MET A 146 12.11 11.50 -5.03
N GLU A 147 11.70 12.43 -4.17
CA GLU A 147 11.86 13.89 -4.35
C GLU A 147 11.29 14.39 -5.70
N LEU A 148 10.13 13.84 -6.09
CA LEU A 148 9.41 14.27 -7.30
C LEU A 148 8.60 15.53 -7.03
N LEU A 149 8.23 16.25 -8.09
CA LEU A 149 7.42 17.47 -8.03
C LEU A 149 5.99 17.20 -8.52
N PRO A 150 5.04 16.85 -7.64
CA PRO A 150 3.70 16.45 -8.05
C PRO A 150 2.77 17.64 -8.29
N VAL A 151 1.89 17.49 -9.28
CA VAL A 151 0.64 18.25 -9.40
C VAL A 151 -0.51 17.23 -9.30
N VAL A 152 -1.24 17.26 -8.19
CA VAL A 152 -2.29 16.28 -7.92
C VAL A 152 -3.68 16.82 -8.23
N ILE A 153 -4.50 16.01 -8.88
CA ILE A 153 -5.93 16.26 -9.11
C ILE A 153 -6.71 15.12 -8.45
N THR A 154 -7.66 15.47 -7.59
CA THR A 154 -8.45 14.49 -6.84
C THR A 154 -9.89 14.43 -7.32
N SER A 155 -10.37 13.22 -7.52
CA SER A 155 -11.78 12.88 -7.66
C SER A 155 -12.33 12.52 -6.27
N VAL A 156 -13.18 13.39 -5.69
CA VAL A 156 -13.52 13.34 -4.25
C VAL A 156 -14.48 12.19 -3.91
N SER A 157 -15.51 11.96 -4.73
CA SER A 157 -16.39 10.80 -4.53
C SER A 157 -15.66 9.47 -4.72
N ALA A 158 -16.22 8.42 -4.13
CA ALA A 158 -15.57 7.12 -4.04
C ALA A 158 -16.53 5.97 -4.34
N SER A 159 -15.99 4.83 -4.76
CA SER A 159 -16.75 3.58 -4.79
C SER A 159 -17.04 3.07 -3.37
N HIS A 160 -17.78 1.97 -3.26
CA HIS A 160 -17.95 1.25 -1.98
C HIS A 160 -16.60 1.06 -1.28
N TRP A 161 -16.61 1.21 0.05
CA TRP A 161 -15.46 0.96 0.93
C TRP A 161 -14.27 1.92 0.74
N GLY A 162 -14.36 2.90 -0.17
CA GLY A 162 -13.35 3.95 -0.34
C GLY A 162 -13.47 5.05 0.71
N ALA A 163 -12.83 6.20 0.48
CA ALA A 163 -12.98 7.42 1.27
C ALA A 163 -14.34 8.10 1.00
N SER A 164 -15.42 7.34 1.21
CA SER A 164 -16.81 7.72 0.94
C SER A 164 -17.54 8.23 2.20
N ASP A 165 -16.86 8.42 3.33
CA ASP A 165 -17.45 9.10 4.47
C ASP A 165 -17.52 10.61 4.18
N PRO A 166 -18.71 11.25 4.09
CA PRO A 166 -18.81 12.69 3.84
C PRO A 166 -18.16 13.56 4.92
N LEU A 167 -17.89 13.01 6.11
CA LEU A 167 -17.20 13.71 7.19
C LEU A 167 -15.69 13.48 7.19
N PHE A 168 -15.20 12.56 6.36
CA PHE A 168 -13.80 12.19 6.29
C PHE A 168 -13.41 11.72 4.88
N THR A 169 -13.46 12.65 3.93
CA THR A 169 -13.12 12.41 2.53
C THR A 169 -11.61 12.28 2.34
N TRP A 170 -11.17 11.92 1.12
CA TRP A 170 -9.73 11.95 0.81
C TRP A 170 -9.10 13.33 1.04
N LEU A 171 -9.82 14.43 0.74
CA LEU A 171 -9.31 15.78 0.98
C LEU A 171 -9.16 16.10 2.48
N ASP A 172 -9.96 15.48 3.34
CA ASP A 172 -9.81 15.62 4.79
C ASP A 172 -8.62 14.81 5.31
N MET A 173 -8.37 13.63 4.73
CA MET A 173 -7.14 12.86 4.97
C MET A 173 -5.90 13.66 4.54
N GLU A 174 -5.92 14.34 3.39
CA GLU A 174 -4.82 15.23 2.99
C GLU A 174 -4.58 16.34 4.01
N LYS A 175 -5.62 17.02 4.47
CA LYS A 175 -5.50 18.05 5.52
C LYS A 175 -4.88 17.47 6.80
N LEU A 176 -5.30 16.27 7.19
CA LEU A 176 -4.73 15.56 8.34
C LEU A 176 -3.23 15.30 8.14
N PHE A 177 -2.83 14.78 6.98
CA PHE A 177 -1.42 14.48 6.69
C PHE A 177 -0.54 15.72 6.69
N ILE A 178 -1.00 16.83 6.09
CA ILE A 178 -0.30 18.12 6.16
C ILE A 178 -0.18 18.61 7.61
N LYS A 179 -1.28 18.55 8.37
CA LYS A 179 -1.32 19.01 9.77
C LYS A 179 -0.37 18.23 10.67
N GLU A 180 -0.28 16.91 10.48
CA GLU A 180 0.61 16.01 11.24
C GLU A 180 2.04 15.96 10.68
N GLY A 181 2.32 16.65 9.57
CA GLY A 181 3.64 16.65 8.92
C GLY A 181 4.04 15.30 8.30
N VAL A 182 3.06 14.47 7.92
CA VAL A 182 3.29 13.16 7.29
C VAL A 182 3.65 13.33 5.81
N PHE A 183 2.94 14.22 5.14
CA PHE A 183 3.15 14.60 3.74
C PHE A 183 3.15 16.12 3.62
N ASP A 184 3.86 16.61 2.62
CA ASP A 184 3.78 17.96 2.07
C ASP A 184 2.93 17.98 0.78
N VAL A 185 2.69 16.80 0.18
CA VAL A 185 1.86 16.64 -1.03
C VAL A 185 0.38 16.88 -0.73
N ARG A 186 -0.28 17.65 -1.61
CA ARG A 186 -1.73 17.88 -1.58
C ARG A 186 -2.30 18.08 -2.98
N SER A 187 -3.62 17.97 -3.09
CA SER A 187 -4.36 18.29 -4.30
C SER A 187 -4.23 19.75 -4.70
N ALA A 188 -3.90 19.99 -5.98
CA ALA A 188 -3.93 21.31 -6.62
C ALA A 188 -5.35 21.66 -7.12
N ALA A 189 -6.11 20.64 -7.49
CA ALA A 189 -7.51 20.76 -7.88
C ALA A 189 -8.31 19.52 -7.41
N ALA A 190 -9.61 19.69 -7.28
CA ALA A 190 -10.53 18.61 -6.96
C ALA A 190 -11.76 18.67 -7.88
N THR A 191 -12.30 17.50 -8.20
CA THR A 191 -13.55 17.28 -8.95
C THR A 191 -14.55 16.55 -8.07
N LEU A 192 -15.83 16.62 -8.43
CA LEU A 192 -16.88 15.85 -7.75
C LEU A 192 -16.63 14.34 -7.85
N GLY A 193 -15.95 13.91 -8.91
CA GLY A 193 -15.78 12.52 -9.27
C GLY A 193 -16.98 11.90 -9.95
N ALA A 194 -17.14 10.59 -9.80
CA ALA A 194 -18.12 9.79 -10.53
C ALA A 194 -17.95 9.90 -12.05
N SER A 195 -18.99 9.60 -12.83
CA SER A 195 -18.87 9.58 -14.29
C SER A 195 -18.54 10.97 -14.85
N ASP A 196 -17.51 11.00 -15.70
CA ASP A 196 -16.96 12.21 -16.34
C ASP A 196 -16.48 13.29 -15.34
N ASP A 197 -16.17 12.92 -14.08
CA ASP A 197 -15.79 13.85 -13.00
C ASP A 197 -16.85 14.93 -12.69
N MET A 198 -18.10 14.71 -13.09
CA MET A 198 -19.22 15.66 -12.94
C MET A 198 -20.25 15.27 -11.87
N GLY A 199 -19.93 14.33 -10.99
CA GLY A 199 -20.84 13.85 -9.95
C GLY A 199 -22.04 13.07 -10.49
N ARG A 200 -21.99 12.63 -11.76
CA ARG A 200 -23.07 11.86 -12.38
C ARG A 200 -23.23 10.51 -11.68
N GLY A 201 -24.42 10.26 -11.15
CA GLY A 201 -24.74 9.09 -10.34
C GLY A 201 -24.89 9.42 -8.84
N LEU A 202 -24.40 10.58 -8.41
CA LEU A 202 -24.64 11.09 -7.06
C LEU A 202 -26.00 11.79 -6.98
N THR A 203 -26.58 11.80 -5.78
CA THR A 203 -27.73 12.66 -5.48
C THR A 203 -27.30 14.14 -5.45
N PRO A 204 -28.21 15.11 -5.65
CA PRO A 204 -27.88 16.54 -5.54
C PRO A 204 -27.23 16.90 -4.19
N THR A 205 -27.70 16.27 -3.11
CA THR A 205 -27.13 16.42 -1.76
C THR A 205 -25.71 15.85 -1.70
N GLY A 206 -25.45 14.71 -2.34
CA GLY A 206 -24.11 14.12 -2.44
C GLY A 206 -23.13 15.05 -3.16
N CYS A 207 -23.54 15.65 -4.28
CA CYS A 207 -22.71 16.63 -5.00
C CYS A 207 -22.36 17.89 -4.18
N GLN A 208 -23.17 18.27 -3.19
CA GLN A 208 -22.89 19.40 -2.30
C GLN A 208 -21.94 19.04 -1.15
N MET A 209 -21.71 17.75 -0.92
CA MET A 209 -20.86 17.24 0.16
C MET A 209 -19.41 16.97 -0.27
N VAL A 210 -19.12 17.08 -1.57
CA VAL A 210 -17.79 16.85 -2.17
C VAL A 210 -17.17 18.14 -2.70
#